data_AF-A0A7C1UZU6-F1
#
_entry.id   AF-A0A7C1UZU6-F1
#
_cell.length_a   1.000
_cell.length_b   1.000
_cell.length_c   1.000
_cell.angle_alpha   90.00
_cell.angle_beta   90.00
_cell.angle_gamma   90.00
#
_symmetry.space_group_name_H-M   'P 1'
#
loop_
_entity.id
_entity.type
_entity.pdbx_description
1 polymer ?
#
loop_
_entity_poly.entity_id
_entity_poly.type
_entity_poly.pdbx_seq_one_letter_code
_entity_poly.pdbx_strand_id
1 'polypeptide(L)'
;MVYDPDRFRYLYFAIDIPLMCDCISNPGMPVVPDLGIFRSSDLLAVDIAYVDAETNAPGLSVLKPYCTWNIPVSQGIEKFKAMNPMVDTTIQLKGAVKNILGSLEYALIKI
;
A
#
# COMPACT_ATOMS: atom_id res chain seq x y z
N MET A 1 -24.67 -18.18 -0.68
CA MET A 1 -25.17 -16.78 -0.74
C MET A 1 -24.21 -16.03 -1.64
N VAL A 2 -24.55 -15.82 -2.90
CA VAL A 2 -23.69 -15.10 -3.86
C VAL A 2 -24.35 -13.75 -4.06
N TYR A 3 -23.75 -12.72 -3.47
CA TYR A 3 -24.19 -11.35 -3.70
C TYR A 3 -23.73 -10.89 -5.08
N ASP A 4 -24.50 -9.99 -5.69
CA ASP A 4 -24.17 -9.36 -6.97
C ASP A 4 -22.87 -8.53 -6.84
N PRO A 5 -21.82 -8.81 -7.66
CA PRO A 5 -20.55 -8.08 -7.65
C PRO A 5 -20.74 -6.55 -7.75
N ASP A 6 -21.76 -6.09 -8.47
CA ASP A 6 -22.00 -4.67 -8.70
C ASP A 6 -22.43 -3.90 -7.44
N ARG A 7 -22.74 -4.62 -6.36
CA ARG A 7 -23.13 -4.05 -5.06
C ARG A 7 -21.95 -3.87 -4.10
N PHE A 8 -20.75 -4.32 -4.45
CA PHE A 8 -19.57 -4.18 -3.60
C PHE A 8 -18.77 -2.93 -3.96
N ARG A 9 -18.29 -2.23 -2.93
CA ARG A 9 -17.32 -1.14 -3.07
C ARG A 9 -16.21 -1.38 -2.05
N TYR A 10 -14.98 -1.29 -2.52
CA TYR A 10 -13.78 -1.42 -1.72
C TYR A 10 -13.28 -0.03 -1.39
N LEU A 11 -12.93 0.16 -0.12
CA LEU A 11 -12.39 1.40 0.42
C LEU A 11 -11.05 1.07 1.07
N TYR A 12 -10.02 1.84 0.74
CA TYR A 12 -8.68 1.71 1.31
C TYR A 12 -8.31 3.00 2.01
N PHE A 13 -7.92 2.90 3.27
CA PHE A 13 -7.46 4.02 4.07
C PHE A 13 -5.94 3.94 4.14
N ALA A 14 -5.27 4.75 3.32
CA ALA A 14 -3.83 4.75 3.18
C ALA A 14 -3.21 5.80 4.12
N ILE A 15 -3.37 5.56 5.41
CA ILE A 15 -2.96 6.45 6.50
C ILE A 15 -2.12 5.69 7.53
N ASP A 16 -1.25 6.40 8.24
CA ASP A 16 -0.41 5.85 9.33
C ASP A 16 0.34 4.56 8.95
N ILE A 17 0.84 4.48 7.72
CA ILE A 17 1.41 3.27 7.09
C ILE A 17 2.78 2.95 7.71
N PRO A 18 2.90 1.93 8.57
CA PRO A 18 4.16 1.55 9.19
C PRO A 18 4.97 0.61 8.30
N LEU A 19 6.25 0.38 8.66
CA LEU A 19 7.10 -0.56 7.92
C LEU A 19 6.62 -2.01 8.05
N MET A 20 6.15 -2.36 9.24
CA MET A 20 5.66 -3.71 9.53
C MET A 20 4.13 -3.71 9.53
N CYS A 21 3.54 -4.87 9.22
CA CYS A 21 2.10 -5.08 9.26
C CYS A 21 1.51 -4.62 10.61
N ASP A 22 0.42 -3.88 10.58
CA ASP A 22 -0.35 -3.48 11.77
C ASP A 22 -0.79 -4.67 12.65
N CYS A 23 -0.80 -5.87 12.08
CA CYS A 23 -1.02 -7.14 12.76
C CYS A 23 0.10 -7.56 13.73
N ILE A 24 1.26 -6.89 13.75
CA ILE A 24 2.33 -7.16 14.72
C ILE A 24 2.24 -6.24 15.94
N SER A 25 2.66 -6.71 17.12
CA SER A 25 2.51 -5.98 18.39
C SER A 25 3.16 -4.60 18.43
N ASN A 26 4.17 -4.35 17.59
CA ASN A 26 4.78 -3.04 17.42
C ASN A 26 5.16 -2.85 15.95
N PRO A 27 4.29 -2.24 15.13
CA PRO A 27 4.53 -2.08 13.70
C PRO A 27 5.59 -1.02 13.39
N GLY A 28 5.99 -0.22 14.38
CA GLY A 28 6.94 0.87 14.25
C GLY A 28 6.30 2.20 13.85
N MET A 29 7.14 3.18 13.53
CA MET A 29 6.68 4.49 13.06
C MET A 29 6.19 4.41 11.61
N PRO A 30 5.25 5.28 11.20
CA PRO A 30 4.88 5.44 9.80
C PRO A 30 6.07 5.78 8.92
N VAL A 31 6.19 5.09 7.78
CA VAL A 31 7.28 5.25 6.81
C VAL A 31 6.81 5.77 5.45
N VAL A 32 5.50 5.73 5.19
CA VAL A 32 4.86 6.31 4.00
C VAL A 32 3.94 7.44 4.47
N PRO A 33 3.92 8.59 3.78
CA PRO A 33 3.00 9.68 4.10
C PRO A 33 1.55 9.25 3.89
N ASP A 34 0.62 10.03 4.46
CA ASP A 34 -0.80 9.89 4.16
C ASP A 34 -1.04 10.04 2.65
N LEU A 35 -1.62 8.99 2.04
CA LEU A 35 -1.96 8.94 0.61
C LEU A 35 -3.46 9.16 0.38
N GLY A 36 -4.24 9.34 1.45
CA GLY A 36 -5.68 9.56 1.44
C GLY A 36 -6.50 8.28 1.43
N ILE A 37 -7.71 8.40 0.86
CA ILE A 37 -8.68 7.30 0.78
C ILE A 37 -8.88 6.93 -0.68
N PHE A 38 -8.71 5.64 -0.98
CA PHE A 38 -8.97 5.09 -2.30
C PHE A 38 -10.31 4.36 -2.29
N ARG A 39 -10.99 4.37 -3.44
CA ARG A 39 -12.27 3.68 -3.64
C ARG A 39 -12.30 3.02 -5.00
N SER A 40 -12.75 1.77 -5.04
CA SER A 40 -12.97 1.04 -6.29
C SER A 40 -14.15 0.08 -6.20
N SER A 41 -14.72 -0.30 -7.34
CA SER A 41 -15.61 -1.47 -7.46
C SER A 41 -14.84 -2.77 -7.72
N ASP A 42 -13.57 -2.66 -8.10
CA ASP A 42 -12.63 -3.77 -8.28
C ASP A 42 -11.63 -3.78 -7.11
N LEU A 43 -11.54 -4.91 -6.42
CA LEU A 43 -10.66 -5.11 -5.27
C LEU A 43 -9.18 -4.94 -5.67
N LEU A 44 -8.77 -5.56 -6.77
CA LEU A 44 -7.37 -5.59 -7.15
C LEU A 44 -6.90 -4.23 -7.70
N ALA A 45 -7.81 -3.49 -8.35
CA ALA A 45 -7.52 -2.15 -8.86
C ALA A 45 -7.17 -1.16 -7.74
N VAL A 46 -7.78 -1.29 -6.55
CA VAL A 46 -7.44 -0.42 -5.42
C VAL A 46 -6.09 -0.79 -4.79
N ASP A 47 -5.78 -2.09 -4.69
CA ASP A 47 -4.51 -2.58 -4.15
C ASP A 47 -3.32 -2.10 -4.98
N ILE A 48 -3.40 -2.22 -6.32
CA ILE A 48 -2.31 -1.76 -7.20
C ILE A 48 -2.18 -0.24 -7.20
N ALA A 49 -3.31 0.50 -7.19
CA ALA A 49 -3.29 1.96 -7.13
C ALA A 49 -2.61 2.47 -5.86
N TYR A 50 -2.78 1.76 -4.74
CA TYR A 50 -2.09 2.05 -3.49
C TYR A 50 -0.58 1.83 -3.59
N VAL A 51 -0.14 0.68 -4.13
CA VAL A 51 1.30 0.40 -4.30
C VAL A 51 1.97 1.43 -5.20
N ASP A 52 1.28 1.84 -6.28
CA ASP A 52 1.78 2.88 -7.17
C ASP A 52 1.81 4.25 -6.50
N ALA A 53 0.79 4.62 -5.72
CA ALA A 53 0.76 5.87 -4.97
C ALA A 53 1.87 5.92 -3.91
N GLU A 54 2.09 4.80 -3.20
CA GLU A 54 3.19 4.64 -2.25
C GLU A 54 4.53 4.81 -2.94
N THR A 55 4.73 4.17 -4.09
CA THR A 55 5.99 4.25 -4.85
C THR A 55 6.24 5.69 -5.32
N ASN A 56 5.19 6.41 -5.70
CA ASN A 56 5.25 7.80 -6.15
C ASN A 56 5.32 8.84 -5.01
N ALA A 57 5.08 8.47 -3.76
CA ALA A 57 5.27 9.37 -2.62
C ALA A 57 6.75 9.45 -2.20
N PRO A 58 7.22 10.52 -1.55
CA PRO A 58 8.46 10.48 -0.80
C PRO A 58 8.27 9.63 0.47
N GLY A 59 9.30 8.88 0.89
CA GLY A 59 9.27 8.22 2.20
C GLY A 59 9.28 9.25 3.36
N LEU A 60 8.85 8.83 4.54
CA LEU A 60 8.95 9.62 5.77
C LEU A 60 10.30 9.42 6.45
N SER A 61 10.74 10.46 7.17
CA SER A 61 11.86 10.32 8.09
C SER A 61 11.38 9.67 9.39
N VAL A 62 12.07 8.64 9.83
CA VAL A 62 11.84 7.91 11.07
C VAL A 62 13.04 8.03 12.00
N LEU A 63 12.75 8.10 13.29
CA LEU A 63 13.77 8.14 14.33
C LEU A 63 14.33 6.74 14.55
N LYS A 64 15.64 6.59 14.40
CA LYS A 64 16.35 5.34 14.71
C LYS A 64 16.63 5.24 16.22
N PRO A 65 16.93 4.02 16.73
CA PRO A 65 17.62 3.89 18.01
C PRO A 65 18.83 4.82 18.01
N TYR A 66 19.09 5.51 19.13
CA TYR A 66 20.12 6.56 19.27
C TYR A 66 19.76 7.97 18.78
N CYS A 67 18.47 8.31 18.66
CA CYS A 67 18.00 9.68 18.40
C CYS A 67 18.54 10.30 17.10
N THR A 68 18.74 9.47 16.07
CA THR A 68 19.19 9.92 14.73
C THR A 68 18.08 9.69 13.72
N TRP A 69 17.89 10.66 12.82
CA TRP A 69 16.93 10.53 11.72
C TRP A 69 17.51 9.68 10.60
N ASN A 70 16.69 8.83 9.98
CA ASN A 70 17.08 8.17 8.74
C ASN A 70 17.03 9.15 7.56
N ILE A 71 17.72 8.77 6.48
CA ILE A 71 17.50 9.36 5.17
C ILE A 71 16.24 8.69 4.60
N PRO A 72 15.19 9.45 4.26
CA PRO A 72 13.98 8.88 3.68
C PRO A 72 14.24 8.25 2.31
N VAL A 73 13.44 7.23 1.98
CA VAL A 73 13.47 6.62 0.65
C VAL A 73 12.94 7.62 -0.38
N SER A 74 13.66 7.80 -1.48
CA SER A 74 13.28 8.72 -2.54
C SER A 74 11.98 8.30 -3.24
N GLN A 75 11.28 9.29 -3.80
CA GLN A 75 10.16 9.06 -4.70
C GLN A 75 10.57 8.19 -5.91
N GLY A 76 9.66 7.34 -6.37
CA GLY A 76 9.88 6.38 -7.47
C GLY A 76 10.47 5.05 -7.03
N ILE A 77 10.82 4.91 -5.74
CA ILE A 77 11.29 3.65 -5.15
C ILE A 77 10.20 3.15 -4.19
N GLU A 78 9.78 1.90 -4.38
CA GLU A 78 8.83 1.21 -3.50
C GLU A 78 9.46 1.01 -2.10
N LYS A 79 8.82 1.54 -1.05
CA LYS A 79 9.42 1.67 0.29
C LYS A 79 9.38 0.36 1.04
N PHE A 80 8.35 -0.47 0.93
CA PHE A 80 8.28 -1.73 1.68
C PHE A 80 9.45 -2.64 1.33
N LYS A 81 9.75 -2.83 0.04
CA LYS A 81 10.89 -3.61 -0.43
C LYS A 81 12.23 -2.92 -0.18
N ALA A 82 12.32 -1.60 -0.32
CA ALA A 82 13.56 -0.86 -0.06
C ALA A 82 13.97 -0.92 1.42
N MET A 83 13.00 -0.91 2.34
CA MET A 83 13.24 -0.91 3.77
C MET A 83 13.20 -2.32 4.39
N ASN A 84 12.50 -3.27 3.78
CA ASN A 84 12.46 -4.67 4.18
C ASN A 84 12.62 -5.60 2.95
N PRO A 85 13.84 -6.04 2.64
CA PRO A 85 14.13 -6.87 1.46
C PRO A 85 13.41 -8.23 1.43
N MET A 86 12.86 -8.67 2.56
CA MET A 86 12.07 -9.90 2.64
C MET A 86 10.65 -9.74 2.10
N VAL A 87 10.18 -8.50 1.89
CA VAL A 87 8.84 -8.19 1.39
C VAL A 87 8.85 -8.05 -0.12
N ASP A 88 7.90 -8.73 -0.76
CA ASP A 88 7.58 -8.56 -2.18
C ASP A 88 6.06 -8.36 -2.32
N THR A 89 5.68 -7.10 -2.51
CA THR A 89 4.28 -6.66 -2.68
C THR A 89 3.61 -7.33 -3.88
N THR A 90 4.38 -7.78 -4.88
CA THR A 90 3.85 -8.40 -6.09
C THR A 90 3.28 -9.80 -5.87
N ILE A 91 3.67 -10.49 -4.78
CA ILE A 91 3.21 -11.86 -4.51
C ILE A 91 1.70 -11.90 -4.32
N GLN A 92 1.15 -10.99 -3.51
CA GLN A 92 -0.28 -10.92 -3.25
C GLN A 92 -1.05 -10.51 -4.51
N LEU A 93 -0.55 -9.52 -5.26
CA LEU A 93 -1.14 -9.08 -6.52
C LEU A 93 -1.22 -10.23 -7.55
N LYS A 94 -0.12 -10.97 -7.75
CA LYS A 94 -0.09 -12.14 -8.64
C LYS A 94 -1.07 -13.23 -8.19
N GLY A 95 -1.16 -13.47 -6.88
CA GLY A 95 -2.12 -14.39 -6.29
C GLY A 95 -3.57 -13.96 -6.60
N ALA A 96 -3.89 -12.68 -6.44
CA ALA A 96 -5.22 -12.14 -6.70
C ALA A 96 -5.61 -12.25 -8.18
N VAL A 97 -4.69 -11.92 -9.11
CA VAL A 97 -4.92 -12.14 -10.56
C VAL A 97 -5.18 -13.62 -10.85
N LYS A 98 -4.36 -14.53 -10.32
CA LYS A 98 -4.50 -15.97 -10.55
C LYS A 98 -5.84 -16.52 -10.03
N ASN A 99 -6.38 -15.93 -8.96
CA ASN A 99 -7.67 -16.30 -8.40
C ASN A 99 -8.85 -15.51 -8.97
N ILE A 100 -8.63 -14.68 -10.02
CA ILE A 100 -9.68 -13.92 -10.70
C ILE A 100 -10.42 -12.98 -9.73
N LEU A 101 -9.66 -12.31 -8.85
CA LEU A 101 -10.23 -11.39 -7.85
C LEU A 101 -10.39 -9.96 -8.37
N GLY A 102 -9.81 -9.64 -9.54
CA GLY A 102 -9.86 -8.30 -10.13
C GLY A 102 -8.81 -8.08 -11.21
N SER A 103 -8.65 -6.83 -11.63
CA SER A 103 -7.67 -6.39 -12.63
C SER A 103 -6.54 -5.56 -12.02
N LEU A 104 -5.36 -5.61 -12.64
CA LEU A 104 -4.26 -4.68 -12.36
C LEU A 104 -4.39 -3.37 -13.13
N GLU A 105 -5.29 -3.30 -14.12
CA GLU A 105 -5.54 -2.10 -14.88
C GLU A 105 -6.52 -1.20 -14.14
N TYR A 106 -6.15 0.07 -13.97
CA TYR A 106 -6.98 1.05 -13.30
C TYR A 106 -6.75 2.44 -13.90
N ALA A 107 -7.73 3.33 -13.68
CA ALA A 107 -7.61 4.75 -13.96
C ALA A 107 -7.86 5.52 -12.66
N LEU A 108 -6.88 6.31 -12.22
CA LEU A 108 -7.02 7.10 -11.01
C LEU A 108 -7.80 8.39 -11.32
N ILE A 109 -8.98 8.54 -10.70
CA ILE A 109 -9.82 9.73 -10.82
C ILE A 109 -9.78 10.47 -9.49
N LYS A 110 -9.18 11.66 -9.48
CA LYS A 110 -9.13 12.53 -8.29
C LYS A 110 -10.44 13.30 -8.16
N ILE A 111 -11.00 13.31 -6.95
CA ILE A 111 -12.23 14.02 -6.57
C ILE A 111 -11.86 15.24 -5.74
#